data_AF-K9UD96-F1
#
_entry.id   AF-K9UD96-F1
#
_cell.length_a   1.000
_cell.length_b   1.000
_cell.length_c   1.000
_cell.angle_alpha   90.00
_cell.angle_beta   90.00
_cell.angle_gamma   90.00
#
_symmetry.space_group_name_H-M   'P 1'
#
loop_
_entity.id
_entity.type
_entity.pdbx_description
1 polymer ?
#
loop_
_entity_poly.entity_id
_entity_poly.type
_entity_poly.pdbx_seq_one_letter_code
_entity_poly.pdbx_strand_id
1 'polypeptide(L)'
;MTATKQNAQYFKSIRHLHRLIATIMMLPLLLTAITGTVYQIFDLAGKEDNFKWILGWHKGHFGSVNLDMIYPFFNAIGLCVLLFTGISMWLNLRRTSKKQST
;
A
#
# COMPACT_ATOMS: atom_id res chain seq x y z
N MET A 1 28.11 -14.94 17.34
CA MET A 1 26.80 -14.77 18.02
C MET A 1 26.14 -13.39 17.78
N THR A 2 26.88 -12.35 17.40
CA THR A 2 26.37 -10.98 17.23
C THR A 2 25.53 -10.78 15.96
N ALA A 3 26.01 -11.28 14.81
CA ALA A 3 25.32 -11.11 13.51
C ALA A 3 23.91 -11.75 13.46
N THR A 4 23.73 -12.91 14.10
CA THR A 4 22.43 -13.61 14.12
C THR A 4 21.39 -12.86 14.94
N LYS A 5 21.78 -12.28 16.09
CA LYS A 5 20.88 -11.43 16.90
C LYS A 5 20.53 -10.14 16.17
N GLN A 6 21.48 -9.53 15.48
CA GLN A 6 21.26 -8.32 14.68
C GLN A 6 20.25 -8.55 13.55
N ASN A 7 20.36 -9.67 12.83
CA ASN A 7 19.40 -10.05 11.79
C ASN A 7 17.99 -10.26 12.36
N ALA A 8 17.86 -10.96 13.49
CA ALA A 8 16.58 -11.18 14.14
C ALA A 8 15.92 -9.85 14.59
N GLN A 9 16.71 -8.93 15.14
CA GLN A 9 16.25 -7.60 15.54
C GLN A 9 15.80 -6.76 14.32
N TYR A 10 16.56 -6.80 13.22
CA TYR A 10 16.21 -6.10 11.97
C TYR A 10 14.85 -6.53 11.44
N PHE A 11 14.58 -7.84 11.34
CA PHE A 11 13.28 -8.33 10.86
C PHE A 11 12.12 -8.02 11.82
N LYS A 12 12.39 -7.96 13.14
CA LYS A 12 11.39 -7.51 14.12
C LYS A 12 11.01 -6.04 13.87
N SER A 13 11.99 -5.18 13.63
CA SER A 13 11.77 -3.77 13.29
C SER A 13 11.02 -3.60 11.96
N ILE A 14 11.39 -4.35 10.91
CA ILE A 14 10.65 -4.34 9.63
C ILE A 14 9.18 -4.71 9.83
N ARG A 15 8.90 -5.76 10.61
CA ARG A 15 7.53 -6.20 10.85
C ARG A 15 6.72 -5.15 11.62
N HIS A 16 7.36 -4.45 12.55
CA HIS A 16 6.73 -3.35 13.27
C HIS A 16 6.44 -2.17 12.34
N LEU A 17 7.42 -1.75 11.54
CA LEU A 17 7.27 -0.68 10.55
C LEU A 17 6.17 -1.01 9.54
N HIS A 18 6.20 -2.21 8.95
CA HIS A 18 5.19 -2.65 8.00
C HIS A 18 3.79 -2.56 8.59
N ARG A 19 3.58 -3.03 9.83
CA ARG A 19 2.27 -3.01 10.48
C ARG A 19 1.76 -1.58 10.72
N LEU A 20 2.64 -0.68 11.16
CA LEU A 20 2.29 0.71 11.41
C LEU A 20 1.88 1.41 10.10
N ILE A 21 2.72 1.29 9.07
CA ILE A 21 2.43 1.88 7.75
C ILE A 21 1.20 1.23 7.13
N ALA A 22 1.01 -0.09 7.24
CA ALA A 22 -0.13 -0.80 6.67
C ALA A 22 -1.44 -0.31 7.27
N THR A 23 -1.46 -0.08 8.59
CA THR A 23 -2.66 0.42 9.28
C THR A 23 -3.06 1.80 8.77
N ILE A 24 -2.09 2.70 8.57
CA ILE A 24 -2.32 4.05 8.07
C ILE A 24 -2.72 4.04 6.59
N MET A 25 -2.01 3.25 5.77
CA MET A 25 -2.17 3.21 4.32
C MET A 25 -3.37 2.36 3.87
N MET A 26 -3.95 1.53 4.74
CA MET A 26 -5.08 0.66 4.37
C MET A 26 -6.25 1.47 3.81
N LEU A 27 -6.65 2.54 4.50
CA LEU A 27 -7.77 3.36 4.08
C LEU A 27 -7.54 4.07 2.73
N PRO A 28 -6.45 4.86 2.53
CA PRO A 28 -6.28 5.60 1.29
C PRO A 28 -5.99 4.68 0.09
N LEU A 29 -5.25 3.58 0.27
CA LEU A 29 -5.02 2.61 -0.81
C LEU A 29 -6.32 1.91 -1.22
N LEU A 30 -7.13 1.46 -0.24
CA LEU A 30 -8.42 0.84 -0.53
C LEU A 30 -9.35 1.82 -1.24
N LEU A 31 -9.41 3.07 -0.79
CA LEU A 31 -10.21 4.11 -1.42
C LEU A 31 -9.79 4.33 -2.87
N THR A 32 -8.49 4.43 -3.16
CA THR A 32 -8.01 4.59 -4.55
C THR A 32 -8.29 3.39 -5.43
N ALA A 33 -8.15 2.17 -4.89
CA ALA A 33 -8.45 0.95 -5.62
C ALA A 33 -9.94 0.89 -6.00
N ILE A 34 -10.84 1.13 -5.03
CA ILE A 34 -12.28 1.10 -5.26
C ILE A 34 -12.68 2.21 -6.24
N THR A 35 -12.27 3.45 -6.00
CA THR A 35 -12.66 4.58 -6.86
C THR A 35 -12.13 4.43 -8.28
N GLY A 36 -10.89 3.95 -8.45
CA GLY A 36 -10.31 3.68 -9.76
C GLY A 36 -11.06 2.59 -10.52
N THR A 37 -11.36 1.46 -9.86
CA THR A 37 -12.13 0.37 -10.47
C THR A 37 -13.54 0.80 -10.82
N VAL A 38 -14.24 1.48 -9.91
CA VAL A 38 -15.61 1.96 -10.15
C VAL A 38 -15.65 2.98 -11.28
N TYR A 39 -14.70 3.92 -11.33
CA TYR A 39 -14.59 4.88 -12.42
C TYR A 39 -14.40 4.16 -13.76
N GLN A 40 -13.49 3.18 -13.82
CA GLN A 40 -13.25 2.41 -15.04
C GLN A 40 -14.49 1.65 -15.52
N ILE A 41 -15.32 1.14 -14.60
CA ILE A 41 -16.59 0.48 -14.96
C ILE A 41 -17.55 1.47 -15.64
N PHE A 42 -17.68 2.68 -15.12
CA PHE A 42 -18.54 3.71 -15.73
C PHE A 42 -18.01 4.23 -17.05
N ASP A 43 -16.69 4.37 -17.16
CA ASP A 43 -15.98 4.75 -18.39
C ASP A 43 -16.25 3.72 -19.51
N LEU A 44 -16.12 2.43 -19.21
CA LEU A 44 -16.45 1.37 -20.17
C LEU A 44 -17.94 1.33 -20.55
N ALA A 45 -18.82 1.89 -19.72
CA ALA A 45 -20.25 1.99 -19.99
C ALA A 45 -20.65 3.28 -20.74
N GLY A 46 -19.69 4.17 -21.07
CA GLY A 46 -19.94 5.47 -21.69
C GLY A 46 -20.70 6.45 -20.77
N LYS A 47 -20.49 6.35 -19.45
CA LYS A 47 -21.17 7.16 -18.42
C LYS A 47 -20.22 8.02 -17.61
N GLU A 48 -18.94 8.08 -17.98
CA GLU A 48 -17.86 8.78 -17.29
C GLU A 48 -18.20 10.23 -16.94
N ASP A 49 -18.86 10.96 -17.83
CA ASP A 49 -19.24 12.36 -17.62
C ASP A 49 -20.09 12.57 -16.36
N ASN A 50 -20.97 11.62 -16.04
CA ASN A 50 -21.82 11.68 -14.84
C ASN A 50 -21.05 11.32 -13.55
N PHE A 51 -19.89 10.66 -13.67
CA PHE A 51 -19.14 10.08 -12.55
C PHE A 51 -17.71 10.64 -12.42
N LYS A 52 -17.40 11.76 -13.07
CA LYS A 52 -16.08 12.44 -12.95
C LYS A 52 -15.68 12.78 -11.51
N TRP A 53 -16.65 12.99 -10.62
CA TRP A 53 -16.39 13.25 -9.20
C TRP A 53 -15.70 12.08 -8.49
N ILE A 54 -15.92 10.83 -8.95
CA ILE A 54 -15.24 9.63 -8.43
C ILE A 54 -13.73 9.72 -8.69
N LEU A 55 -13.34 10.23 -9.86
CA LEU A 55 -11.94 10.47 -10.20
C LEU A 55 -11.33 11.60 -9.35
N GLY A 56 -12.15 12.56 -8.92
CA GLY A 56 -11.76 13.55 -7.91
C GLY A 56 -11.39 12.89 -6.59
N TRP A 57 -12.27 12.04 -6.04
CA TRP A 57 -11.99 11.29 -4.80
C TRP A 57 -10.77 10.38 -4.92
N HIS A 58 -10.56 9.77 -6.09
CA HIS A 58 -9.37 8.98 -6.39
C HIS A 58 -8.08 9.79 -6.27
N LYS A 59 -8.09 11.06 -6.68
CA LYS A 59 -6.93 11.96 -6.62
C LYS A 59 -6.73 12.62 -5.25
N GLY A 60 -7.73 12.57 -4.37
CA GLY A 60 -7.71 13.24 -3.06
C GLY A 60 -8.53 14.52 -3.01
N HIS A 61 -9.40 14.75 -4.00
CA HIS A 61 -10.35 15.86 -4.05
C HIS A 61 -11.64 15.49 -3.33
N PHE A 62 -11.73 15.78 -2.04
CA PHE A 62 -12.90 15.49 -1.20
C PHE A 62 -13.80 16.72 -1.05
N GLY A 63 -14.17 17.34 -2.19
CA GLY A 63 -14.99 18.56 -2.21
C GLY A 63 -14.24 19.76 -1.65
N SER A 64 -14.54 20.16 -0.40
CA SER A 64 -13.89 21.31 0.25
C SER A 64 -12.43 21.03 0.64
N VAL A 65 -12.06 19.76 0.76
CA VAL A 65 -10.72 19.32 1.15
C VAL A 65 -9.98 18.84 -0.09
N ASN A 66 -8.97 19.60 -0.52
CA ASN A 66 -8.19 19.30 -1.73
C ASN A 66 -6.78 18.82 -1.34
N LEU A 67 -6.51 17.52 -1.51
CA LEU A 67 -5.19 16.93 -1.37
C LEU A 67 -4.62 16.44 -2.71
N ASP A 68 -5.16 16.89 -3.85
CA ASP A 68 -4.79 16.36 -5.19
C ASP A 68 -3.29 16.38 -5.47
N MET A 69 -2.59 17.37 -4.93
CA MET A 69 -1.15 17.52 -5.12
C MET A 69 -0.32 16.55 -4.27
N ILE A 70 -0.82 16.10 -3.12
CA ILE A 70 -0.03 15.33 -2.14
C ILE A 70 -0.50 13.88 -2.05
N TYR A 71 -1.81 13.65 -2.15
CA TYR A 71 -2.45 12.36 -1.94
C TYR A 71 -1.94 11.26 -2.88
N PRO A 72 -1.76 11.48 -4.20
CA PRO A 72 -1.20 10.46 -5.08
C PRO A 72 0.23 10.06 -4.70
N PHE A 73 1.08 11.03 -4.32
CA PHE A 73 2.45 10.75 -3.90
C PHE A 73 2.50 10.04 -2.55
N PHE A 74 1.63 10.41 -1.61
CA PHE A 74 1.47 9.73 -0.33
C PHE A 74 1.13 8.25 -0.54
N ASN A 75 0.18 7.96 -1.43
CA ASN A 75 -0.17 6.59 -1.82
C ASN A 75 0.99 5.85 -2.47
N ALA A 76 1.70 6.47 -3.41
CA ALA A 76 2.84 5.85 -4.08
C ALA A 76 3.95 5.48 -3.09
N ILE A 77 4.35 6.41 -2.22
CA ILE A 77 5.41 6.18 -1.22
C ILE A 77 4.98 5.11 -0.23
N GLY A 78 3.76 5.21 0.33
CA GLY A 78 3.26 4.23 1.29
C GLY A 78 3.17 2.83 0.69
N LEU A 79 2.70 2.71 -0.55
CA LEU A 79 2.67 1.43 -1.26
C LEU A 79 4.08 0.87 -1.49
N CYS A 80 5.04 1.70 -1.93
CA CYS A 80 6.44 1.29 -2.11
C CYS A 80 7.05 0.73 -0.81
N VAL A 81 6.83 1.41 0.32
CA VAL A 81 7.31 0.97 1.63
C VAL A 81 6.67 -0.38 2.02
N LEU A 82 5.36 -0.52 1.81
CA LEU A 82 4.64 -1.77 2.09
C LEU A 82 5.11 -2.94 1.23
N LEU A 83 5.31 -2.70 -0.07
CA LEU A 83 5.83 -3.71 -1.00
C LEU A 83 7.23 -4.14 -0.59
N PHE A 84 8.14 -3.20 -0.35
CA PHE A 84 9.52 -3.51 0.04
C PHE A 84 9.57 -4.32 1.35
N THR A 85 8.86 -3.85 2.37
CA THR A 85 8.84 -4.52 3.69
C THR A 85 8.12 -5.87 3.64
N GLY A 86 7.04 -5.98 2.88
CA GLY A 86 6.30 -7.23 2.66
C GLY A 86 7.15 -8.29 1.93
N ILE A 87 7.80 -7.91 0.82
CA ILE A 87 8.70 -8.79 0.06
C ILE A 87 9.87 -9.23 0.93
N SER A 88 10.48 -8.33 1.68
CA SER A 88 11.58 -8.66 2.61
C SER A 88 11.17 -9.72 3.64
N MET A 89 9.99 -9.57 4.24
CA MET A 89 9.45 -10.56 5.18
C MET A 89 9.13 -11.90 4.50
N TRP A 90 8.52 -11.87 3.32
CA TRP A 90 8.17 -13.07 2.53
C TRP A 90 9.41 -13.88 2.16
N LEU A 91 10.47 -13.22 1.67
CA LEU A 91 11.73 -13.88 1.32
C LEU A 91 12.41 -14.49 2.55
N ASN A 92 12.33 -13.83 3.71
CA ASN A 92 12.88 -14.37 4.94
C ASN A 92 12.14 -15.63 5.41
N LEU A 93 10.79 -15.64 5.36
CA LEU A 93 9.99 -16.81 5.73
C LEU A 93 10.36 -18.05 4.91
N ARG A 94 10.55 -17.88 3.58
CA ARG A 94 10.97 -18.97 2.69
C ARG A 94 12.35 -19.55 3.06
N ARG A 95 13.29 -18.72 3.49
CA ARG A 95 14.64 -19.17 3.90
C ARG A 95 14.59 -20.02 5.16
N THR A 96 13.76 -19.64 6.14
CA THR A 96 13.61 -20.41 7.38
C THR A 96 12.96 -21.76 7.13
N SER A 97 11.93 -21.82 6.26
CA SER A 97 11.28 -23.08 5.89
C SER A 97 12.21 -24.05 5.17
N LYS A 98 13.04 -23.57 4.22
CA LYS A 98 14.00 -24.42 3.50
C LYS A 98 15.07 -25.03 4.43
N LYS A 99 15.48 -24.31 5.48
CA LYS A 99 16.47 -24.79 6.45
C LYS A 99 15.92 -25.89 7.39
N GLN A 100 14.60 -26.03 7.49
CA GLN A 100 13.95 -27.07 8.29
C GLN A 100 13.72 -28.39 7.52
N SER A 101 13.83 -28.38 6.19
CA SER A 101 13.63 -29.58 5.36
C SER A 101 14.93 -30.20 4.84
N THR A 102 16.09 -29.73 5.31
CA THR A 102 17.44 -30.25 5.01
C THR A 102 18.11 -30.64 6.31
#